data_AF-B5I9S0-F1
#
_entry.id   AF-B5I9S0-F1
#
_cell.length_a   1.000
_cell.length_b   1.000
_cell.length_c   1.000
_cell.angle_alpha   90.00
_cell.angle_beta   90.00
_cell.angle_gamma   90.00
#
_symmetry.space_group_name_H-M   'P 1'
#
loop_
_entity.id
_entity.type
_entity.pdbx_description
1 polymer ?
#
loop_
_entity_poly.entity_id
_entity_poly.type
_entity_poly.pdbx_seq_one_letter_code
_entity_poly.pdbx_strand_id
1 'polypeptide(L)'
;MASVLHSIKELISFITTILIIIILFIIFGYMAYSIFYVAPFIYDSNFLIPIYIVIPFPILVTFLGGLAAYGWYIFLAIAVSISGIFMVFYGIIPYFKDFFSHPFAYRKNPFQELSELYSLNIFFSLLVVYLMYILGYVPYTPPGLEKMPVWAQMLSFLHASVYEELIVRTVFLGIPVFLVYLLKGEKISPIRIFGGYGKITSVEAVFIVISAGIFAAAHVPAWNLWKVIPTFVGGLVLGYLYIRYGIYASIMLHFLTDFISVPMAMHREYQFLFGLLMIILAIAGAVFFISYSIRVINYLSRNKKKETKIEKRKYQPTSWTNLVCPNCGGTLFQYVDKDTVRCLKCGSVIKIESSETEEGNKEEII
;
A
#
# COMPACT_ATOMS: atom_id res chain seq x y z
N MET A 1 26.99 6.04 -8.38
CA MET A 1 26.68 4.78 -9.08
C MET A 1 25.40 4.22 -8.50
N ALA A 2 24.36 4.03 -9.32
CA ALA A 2 23.17 3.31 -8.91
C ALA A 2 23.57 1.89 -8.48
N SER A 3 23.01 1.38 -7.38
CA SER A 3 23.22 -0.03 -7.00
C SER A 3 22.71 -0.93 -8.14
N VAL A 4 23.38 -2.05 -8.44
CA VAL A 4 22.95 -3.02 -9.47
C VAL A 4 21.45 -3.39 -9.35
N LEU A 5 20.95 -3.53 -8.11
CA LEU A 5 19.54 -3.79 -7.82
C LEU A 5 18.58 -2.69 -8.35
N HIS A 6 19.04 -1.43 -8.39
CA HIS A 6 18.24 -0.31 -8.88
C HIS A 6 18.04 -0.40 -10.40
N SER A 7 19.11 -0.62 -11.16
CA SER A 7 19.06 -0.76 -12.62
C SER A 7 18.26 -2.01 -13.03
N ILE A 8 18.43 -3.14 -12.32
CA ILE A 8 17.62 -4.34 -12.54
C ILE A 8 16.14 -4.04 -12.30
N LYS A 9 15.82 -3.36 -11.19
CA LYS A 9 14.44 -2.97 -10.87
C LYS A 9 13.83 -2.12 -11.99
N GLU A 10 14.55 -1.12 -12.51
CA GLU A 10 14.04 -0.21 -13.53
C GLU A 10 13.76 -0.92 -14.85
N LEU A 11 14.66 -1.80 -15.29
CA LEU A 11 14.45 -2.62 -16.49
C LEU A 11 13.23 -3.54 -16.33
N ILE A 12 13.12 -4.23 -15.20
CA ILE A 12 11.99 -5.13 -14.92
C ILE A 12 10.69 -4.35 -14.80
N SER A 13 10.72 -3.14 -14.22
CA SER A 13 9.58 -2.22 -14.16
C SER A 13 9.08 -1.87 -15.55
N PHE A 14 9.98 -1.52 -16.48
CA PHE A 14 9.61 -1.23 -17.86
C PHE A 14 9.02 -2.44 -18.60
N ILE A 15 9.63 -3.62 -18.46
CA ILE A 15 9.08 -4.85 -19.07
C ILE A 15 7.68 -5.14 -18.50
N THR A 16 7.53 -5.01 -17.18
CA THR A 16 6.26 -5.23 -16.49
C THR A 16 5.19 -4.28 -16.99
N THR A 17 5.47 -2.97 -17.11
CA THR A 17 4.47 -1.99 -17.58
C THR A 17 4.00 -2.30 -18.99
N ILE A 18 4.87 -2.74 -19.90
CA ILE A 18 4.48 -3.18 -21.26
C ILE A 18 3.56 -4.39 -21.20
N LEU A 19 3.90 -5.41 -20.39
CA LEU A 19 3.04 -6.59 -20.22
C LEU A 19 1.67 -6.22 -19.65
N ILE A 20 1.62 -5.33 -18.67
CA ILE A 20 0.34 -4.87 -18.09
C ILE A 20 -0.50 -4.10 -19.11
N ILE A 21 0.08 -3.31 -20.01
CA ILE A 21 -0.68 -2.66 -21.10
C ILE A 21 -1.34 -3.69 -21.99
N ILE A 22 -0.61 -4.74 -22.38
CA ILE A 22 -1.14 -5.81 -23.24
C ILE A 22 -2.29 -6.53 -22.52
N ILE A 23 -2.12 -6.87 -21.25
CA ILE A 23 -3.17 -7.51 -20.45
C ILE A 23 -4.39 -6.60 -20.34
N LEU A 24 -4.19 -5.32 -19.99
CA LEU A 24 -5.26 -4.34 -19.88
C LEU A 24 -6.04 -4.23 -21.18
N PHE A 25 -5.36 -4.11 -22.33
CA PHE A 25 -6.00 -4.06 -23.64
C PHE A 25 -6.89 -5.28 -23.88
N ILE A 26 -6.38 -6.48 -23.57
CA ILE A 26 -7.14 -7.74 -23.71
C ILE A 26 -8.36 -7.73 -22.79
N ILE A 27 -8.20 -7.49 -21.48
CA ILE A 27 -9.31 -7.58 -20.53
C ILE A 27 -10.36 -6.48 -20.73
N PHE A 28 -9.97 -5.29 -21.19
CA PHE A 28 -10.93 -4.26 -21.62
C PHE A 28 -11.74 -4.70 -22.85
N GLY A 29 -11.11 -5.40 -23.80
CA GLY A 29 -11.80 -6.03 -24.93
C GLY A 29 -12.81 -7.08 -24.46
N TYR A 30 -12.43 -7.95 -23.53
CA TYR A 30 -13.35 -8.93 -22.93
C TYR A 30 -14.46 -8.28 -22.12
N MET A 31 -14.18 -7.18 -21.40
CA MET A 31 -15.22 -6.43 -20.68
C MET A 31 -16.23 -5.82 -21.66
N ALA A 32 -15.78 -5.20 -22.75
CA ALA A 32 -16.67 -4.67 -23.78
C ALA A 32 -17.52 -5.78 -24.42
N TYR A 33 -16.89 -6.92 -24.76
CA TYR A 33 -17.60 -8.10 -25.26
C TYR A 33 -18.62 -8.66 -24.25
N SER A 34 -18.26 -8.66 -22.96
CA SER A 34 -19.10 -9.23 -21.90
C SER A 34 -20.47 -8.56 -21.81
N ILE A 35 -20.58 -7.28 -22.14
CA ILE A 35 -21.85 -6.52 -22.14
C ILE A 35 -22.89 -7.20 -23.04
N PHE A 36 -22.46 -7.71 -24.19
CA PHE A 36 -23.32 -8.43 -25.13
C PHE A 36 -23.46 -9.90 -24.74
N TYR A 37 -22.37 -10.52 -24.25
CA TYR A 37 -22.36 -11.93 -23.87
C TYR A 37 -23.32 -12.25 -22.72
N VAL A 38 -23.44 -11.37 -21.72
CA VAL A 38 -24.31 -11.60 -20.55
C VAL A 38 -25.79 -11.30 -20.83
N ALA A 39 -26.10 -10.54 -21.88
CA ALA A 39 -27.45 -10.06 -22.16
C ALA A 39 -28.50 -11.18 -22.39
N PRO A 40 -28.20 -12.31 -23.05
CA PRO A 40 -29.14 -13.42 -23.18
C PRO A 40 -29.55 -14.08 -21.86
N PHE A 41 -28.74 -13.91 -20.80
CA PHE A 41 -28.94 -14.54 -19.50
C PHE A 41 -29.72 -13.66 -18.51
N ILE A 42 -30.16 -12.46 -18.92
CA ILE A 42 -30.86 -11.51 -18.04
C ILE A 42 -32.08 -12.12 -17.33
N TYR A 43 -32.79 -13.02 -18.01
CA TYR A 43 -33.98 -13.68 -17.46
C TYR A 43 -33.70 -15.04 -16.81
N ASP A 44 -32.43 -15.45 -16.70
CA ASP A 44 -32.05 -16.63 -15.93
C ASP A 44 -32.32 -16.37 -14.43
N SER A 45 -32.88 -17.35 -13.72
CA SER A 45 -33.16 -17.24 -12.29
C SER A 45 -31.91 -17.00 -11.44
N ASN A 46 -30.74 -17.34 -11.96
CA ASN A 46 -29.44 -17.18 -11.30
C ASN A 46 -28.73 -15.89 -11.72
N PHE A 47 -29.33 -15.05 -12.57
CA PHE A 47 -28.79 -13.73 -12.92
C PHE A 47 -29.00 -12.76 -11.75
N LEU A 48 -28.22 -12.96 -10.70
CA LEU A 48 -28.34 -12.28 -9.42
C LEU A 48 -27.02 -11.61 -9.05
N ILE A 49 -27.08 -10.32 -8.71
CA ILE A 49 -25.95 -9.56 -8.20
C ILE A 49 -26.22 -9.26 -6.72
N PRO A 50 -25.36 -9.72 -5.79
CA PRO A 50 -25.55 -9.44 -4.38
C PRO A 50 -25.26 -7.98 -4.07
N ILE A 51 -26.10 -7.37 -3.25
CA ILE A 51 -25.84 -6.07 -2.63
C ILE A 51 -25.64 -6.35 -1.15
N TYR A 52 -24.45 -6.02 -0.65
CA TYR A 52 -24.04 -6.32 0.72
C TYR A 52 -23.30 -5.14 1.35
N ILE A 53 -23.27 -5.12 2.68
CA ILE A 53 -22.36 -4.28 3.46
C ILE A 53 -21.27 -5.16 4.08
N VAL A 54 -20.14 -4.58 4.48
CA VAL A 54 -19.02 -5.36 5.05
C VAL A 54 -18.78 -4.91 6.50
N ILE A 55 -19.16 -5.71 7.49
CA ILE A 55 -18.91 -5.43 8.92
C ILE A 55 -18.74 -6.73 9.74
N PRO A 56 -17.50 -7.17 10.03
CA PRO A 56 -16.34 -7.20 9.13
C PRO A 56 -16.49 -8.24 8.01
N PHE A 57 -17.58 -9.02 8.03
CA PHE A 57 -17.94 -10.00 7.01
C PHE A 57 -19.02 -9.41 6.09
N PRO A 58 -19.20 -9.96 4.87
CA PRO A 58 -20.28 -9.54 3.97
C PRO A 58 -21.62 -9.91 4.60
N ILE A 59 -22.46 -8.91 4.83
CA ILE A 59 -23.86 -9.08 5.24
C ILE A 59 -24.70 -8.76 4.02
N LEU A 60 -25.28 -9.80 3.42
CA LEU A 60 -26.20 -9.66 2.29
C LEU A 60 -27.40 -8.80 2.71
N VAL A 61 -27.67 -7.75 1.94
CA VAL A 61 -28.84 -6.89 2.11
C VAL A 61 -29.95 -7.32 1.17
N THR A 62 -29.63 -7.49 -0.12
CA THR A 62 -30.58 -7.92 -1.14
C THR A 62 -29.85 -8.46 -2.37
N PHE A 63 -30.58 -9.06 -3.30
CA PHE A 63 -30.11 -9.30 -4.65
C PHE A 63 -30.76 -8.34 -5.63
N LEU A 64 -30.00 -7.92 -6.65
CA LEU A 64 -30.55 -7.38 -7.88
C LEU A 64 -30.70 -8.53 -8.87
N GLY A 65 -31.81 -8.60 -9.59
CA GLY A 65 -32.04 -9.56 -10.67
C GLY A 65 -32.56 -8.91 -11.95
N GLY A 66 -32.60 -9.66 -13.04
CA GLY A 66 -33.21 -9.20 -14.29
C GLY A 66 -32.55 -7.94 -14.86
N LEU A 67 -33.38 -7.07 -15.44
CA LEU A 67 -32.94 -5.81 -16.03
C LEU A 67 -32.22 -4.89 -15.04
N ALA A 68 -32.57 -4.93 -13.75
CA ALA A 68 -31.91 -4.11 -12.74
C ALA A 68 -30.46 -4.55 -12.51
N ALA A 69 -30.22 -5.87 -12.45
CA ALA A 69 -28.87 -6.41 -12.37
C ALA A 69 -28.05 -6.10 -13.63
N TYR A 70 -28.66 -6.15 -14.81
CA TYR A 70 -27.96 -5.82 -16.06
C TYR A 70 -27.62 -4.33 -16.16
N GLY A 71 -28.55 -3.45 -15.77
CA GLY A 71 -28.29 -2.01 -15.65
C GLY A 71 -27.16 -1.71 -14.67
N TRP A 72 -27.13 -2.41 -13.52
CA TRP A 72 -26.03 -2.33 -12.57
C TRP A 72 -24.70 -2.80 -13.19
N TYR A 73 -24.70 -3.91 -13.93
CA TYR A 73 -23.52 -4.41 -14.62
C TYR A 73 -22.94 -3.39 -15.62
N ILE A 74 -23.81 -2.73 -16.41
CA ILE A 74 -23.38 -1.66 -17.33
C ILE A 74 -22.78 -0.49 -16.56
N PHE A 75 -23.40 -0.07 -15.45
CA PHE A 75 -22.87 0.98 -14.59
C PHE A 75 -21.45 0.65 -14.09
N LEU A 76 -21.21 -0.59 -13.65
CA LEU A 76 -19.89 -1.05 -13.22
C LEU A 76 -18.87 -1.02 -14.38
N ALA A 77 -19.26 -1.46 -15.58
CA ALA A 77 -18.41 -1.40 -16.77
C ALA A 77 -18.02 0.03 -17.13
N ILE A 78 -18.96 0.99 -17.01
CA ILE A 78 -18.69 2.42 -17.18
C ILE A 78 -17.70 2.91 -16.11
N ALA A 79 -17.87 2.54 -14.84
CA ALA A 79 -16.97 2.94 -13.76
C ALA A 79 -15.52 2.44 -13.97
N VAL A 80 -15.35 1.19 -14.41
CA VAL A 80 -14.04 0.65 -14.80
C VAL A 80 -13.48 1.40 -16.01
N SER A 81 -14.32 1.68 -17.02
CA SER A 81 -13.89 2.41 -18.22
C SER A 81 -13.40 3.82 -17.90
N ILE A 82 -14.11 4.56 -17.05
CA ILE A 82 -13.68 5.88 -16.55
C ILE A 82 -12.37 5.76 -15.76
N SER A 83 -12.23 4.72 -14.94
CA SER A 83 -11.00 4.47 -14.19
C SER A 83 -9.81 4.17 -15.11
N GLY A 84 -10.05 3.43 -16.20
CA GLY A 84 -9.08 3.18 -17.26
C GLY A 84 -8.67 4.46 -17.99
N ILE A 85 -9.63 5.33 -18.32
CA ILE A 85 -9.37 6.64 -18.92
C ILE A 85 -8.47 7.48 -18.01
N PHE A 86 -8.77 7.56 -16.71
CA PHE A 86 -7.91 8.25 -15.75
C PHE A 86 -6.53 7.61 -15.63
N MET A 87 -6.42 6.28 -15.67
CA MET A 87 -5.14 5.59 -15.69
C MET A 87 -4.31 5.91 -16.94
N VAL A 88 -4.96 6.06 -18.10
CA VAL A 88 -4.30 6.49 -19.34
C VAL A 88 -3.75 7.91 -19.20
N PHE A 89 -4.57 8.86 -18.78
CA PHE A 89 -4.19 10.28 -18.74
C PHE A 89 -3.23 10.64 -17.61
N TYR A 90 -3.39 10.07 -16.42
CA TYR A 90 -2.54 10.37 -15.26
C TYR A 90 -1.40 9.38 -15.06
N GLY A 91 -1.46 8.21 -15.69
CA GLY A 91 -0.48 7.14 -15.55
C GLY A 91 0.31 6.88 -16.83
N ILE A 92 -0.33 6.20 -17.80
CA ILE A 92 0.33 5.66 -19.00
C ILE A 92 0.98 6.75 -19.85
N ILE A 93 0.24 7.79 -20.23
CA ILE A 93 0.76 8.86 -21.10
C ILE A 93 1.94 9.59 -20.41
N PRO A 94 1.81 10.08 -19.14
CA PRO A 94 2.93 10.69 -18.44
C PRO A 94 4.13 9.74 -18.27
N TYR A 95 3.88 8.45 -18.01
CA TYR A 95 4.94 7.45 -17.86
C TYR A 95 5.80 7.34 -19.12
N PHE A 96 5.20 7.17 -20.29
CA PHE A 96 5.97 7.06 -21.53
C PHE A 96 6.62 8.37 -21.95
N LYS A 97 5.94 9.50 -21.75
CA LYS A 97 6.54 10.82 -22.01
C LYS A 97 7.81 11.02 -21.19
N ASP A 98 7.76 10.68 -19.91
CA ASP A 98 8.90 10.77 -19.01
C ASP A 98 9.98 9.74 -19.38
N PHE A 99 9.60 8.51 -19.72
CA PHE A 99 10.53 7.45 -20.12
C PHE A 99 11.32 7.81 -21.39
N PHE A 100 10.67 8.36 -22.42
CA PHE A 100 11.37 8.79 -23.63
C PHE A 100 12.29 9.99 -23.40
N SER A 101 11.97 10.84 -22.41
CA SER A 101 12.80 12.00 -22.06
C SER A 101 13.98 11.60 -21.16
N HIS A 102 13.74 10.68 -20.23
CA HIS A 102 14.71 10.20 -19.24
C HIS A 102 14.57 8.68 -19.09
N PRO A 103 15.15 7.90 -20.02
CA PRO A 103 15.04 6.45 -20.00
C PRO A 103 15.53 5.90 -18.66
N PHE A 104 14.75 4.96 -18.12
CA PHE A 104 15.05 4.31 -16.85
C PHE A 104 15.15 5.26 -15.65
N ALA A 105 14.61 6.48 -15.69
CA ALA A 105 14.49 7.28 -14.48
C ALA A 105 13.28 6.83 -13.65
N TYR A 106 13.49 6.19 -12.49
CA TYR A 106 12.39 5.85 -11.59
C TYR A 106 11.64 7.10 -11.10
N ARG A 107 10.35 7.20 -11.44
CA ARG A 107 9.47 8.28 -10.97
C ARG A 107 8.18 7.69 -10.41
N LYS A 108 7.68 8.30 -9.34
CA LYS A 108 6.42 7.88 -8.72
C LYS A 108 5.27 8.23 -9.66
N ASN A 109 4.80 7.24 -10.41
CA ASN A 109 3.72 7.35 -11.37
C ASN A 109 2.65 6.27 -11.06
N PRO A 110 1.35 6.58 -11.16
CA PRO A 110 0.29 5.64 -10.80
C PRO A 110 0.34 4.34 -11.61
N PHE A 111 0.65 4.39 -12.90
CA PHE A 111 0.68 3.21 -13.76
C PHE A 111 1.91 2.33 -13.49
N GLN A 112 3.07 2.97 -13.27
CA GLN A 112 4.28 2.25 -12.89
C GLN A 112 4.09 1.55 -11.54
N GLU A 113 3.58 2.25 -10.53
CA GLU A 113 3.36 1.64 -9.20
C GLU A 113 2.27 0.57 -9.24
N LEU A 114 1.18 0.75 -10.00
CA LEU A 114 0.17 -0.30 -10.22
C LEU A 114 0.81 -1.56 -10.80
N SER A 115 1.64 -1.41 -11.84
CA SER A 115 2.27 -2.54 -12.53
C SER A 115 3.24 -3.30 -11.61
N GLU A 116 4.08 -2.57 -10.86
CA GLU A 116 5.02 -3.17 -9.90
C GLU A 116 4.29 -3.89 -8.76
N LEU A 117 3.24 -3.26 -8.22
CA LEU A 117 2.49 -3.80 -7.10
C LEU A 117 1.60 -4.98 -7.51
N TYR A 118 1.05 -4.98 -8.72
CA TYR A 118 0.33 -6.13 -9.27
C TYR A 118 1.23 -7.35 -9.37
N SER A 119 2.40 -7.21 -10.00
CA SER A 119 3.39 -8.30 -10.10
C SER A 119 3.86 -8.79 -8.74
N LEU A 120 4.10 -7.87 -7.80
CA LEU A 120 4.42 -8.22 -6.41
C LEU A 120 3.28 -9.01 -5.76
N ASN A 121 2.04 -8.60 -5.95
CA ASN A 121 0.88 -9.29 -5.36
C ASN A 121 0.70 -10.70 -5.94
N ILE A 122 0.97 -10.90 -7.23
CA ILE A 122 1.01 -12.23 -7.86
C ILE A 122 2.09 -13.09 -7.19
N PHE A 123 3.32 -12.59 -7.13
CA PHE A 123 4.43 -13.31 -6.51
C PHE A 123 4.10 -13.71 -5.07
N PHE A 124 3.62 -12.76 -4.28
CA PHE A 124 3.30 -13.01 -2.87
C PHE A 124 2.16 -14.03 -2.72
N SER A 125 1.12 -13.94 -3.56
CA SER A 125 0.02 -14.90 -3.55
C SER A 125 0.49 -16.31 -3.88
N LEU A 126 1.33 -16.47 -4.91
CA LEU A 126 1.93 -17.76 -5.25
C LEU A 126 2.84 -18.27 -4.16
N LEU A 127 3.67 -17.41 -3.56
CA LEU A 127 4.53 -17.76 -2.43
C LEU A 127 3.71 -18.35 -1.28
N VAL A 128 2.61 -17.71 -0.89
CA VAL A 128 1.74 -18.25 0.16
C VAL A 128 1.19 -19.62 -0.25
N VAL A 129 0.64 -19.76 -1.45
CA VAL A 129 0.09 -21.03 -1.95
C VAL A 129 1.14 -22.16 -1.91
N TYR A 130 2.36 -21.91 -2.39
CA TYR A 130 3.43 -22.91 -2.36
C TYR A 130 3.90 -23.23 -0.95
N LEU A 131 4.00 -22.25 -0.05
CA LEU A 131 4.32 -22.50 1.36
C LEU A 131 3.26 -23.40 2.01
N MET A 132 1.98 -23.21 1.69
CA MET A 132 0.93 -24.08 2.20
C MET A 132 1.06 -25.52 1.70
N TYR A 133 1.34 -25.71 0.41
CA TYR A 133 1.60 -27.04 -0.14
C TYR A 133 2.78 -27.73 0.54
N ILE A 134 3.87 -27.00 0.80
CA ILE A 134 5.05 -27.53 1.52
C ILE A 134 4.69 -27.96 2.95
N LEU A 135 3.77 -27.24 3.60
CA LEU A 135 3.25 -27.58 4.93
C LEU A 135 2.16 -28.67 4.91
N GLY A 136 1.88 -29.28 3.77
CA GLY A 136 0.88 -30.33 3.61
C GLY A 136 -0.57 -29.83 3.61
N TYR A 137 -0.79 -28.52 3.46
CA TYR A 137 -2.12 -27.92 3.36
C TYR A 137 -2.48 -27.66 1.90
N VAL A 138 -3.65 -28.13 1.46
CA VAL A 138 -4.21 -27.83 0.15
C VAL A 138 -5.14 -26.63 0.28
N PRO A 139 -4.83 -25.48 -0.36
CA PRO A 139 -5.70 -24.30 -0.34
C PRO A 139 -7.12 -24.64 -0.80
N TYR A 140 -8.10 -24.24 0.01
CA TYR A 140 -9.51 -24.43 -0.32
C TYR A 140 -9.95 -23.45 -1.41
N THR A 141 -10.48 -23.97 -2.51
CA THR A 141 -11.17 -23.17 -3.52
C THR A 141 -12.68 -23.34 -3.32
N PRO A 142 -13.49 -22.26 -3.31
CA PRO A 142 -14.93 -22.38 -3.16
C PRO A 142 -15.52 -23.38 -4.17
N PRO A 143 -16.23 -24.42 -3.70
CA PRO A 143 -16.78 -25.45 -4.56
C PRO A 143 -17.79 -24.82 -5.51
N GLY A 144 -17.62 -25.11 -6.80
CA GLY A 144 -18.48 -24.57 -7.84
C GLY A 144 -17.96 -23.31 -8.51
N LEU A 145 -16.88 -22.67 -8.04
CA LEU A 145 -16.25 -21.56 -8.80
C LEU A 145 -15.81 -22.02 -10.20
N GLU A 146 -15.23 -23.22 -10.31
CA GLU A 146 -14.87 -23.86 -11.58
C GLU A 146 -16.09 -24.31 -12.40
N LYS A 147 -17.26 -24.44 -11.76
CA LYS A 147 -18.52 -24.85 -12.39
C LYS A 147 -19.44 -23.67 -12.67
N MET A 148 -19.09 -22.47 -12.21
CA MET A 148 -19.87 -21.27 -12.47
C MET A 148 -19.83 -20.98 -13.96
N PRO A 149 -20.99 -20.73 -14.60
CA PRO A 149 -21.01 -20.36 -15.99
C PRO A 149 -20.24 -19.04 -16.17
N VAL A 150 -19.58 -18.89 -17.33
CA VAL A 150 -18.68 -17.78 -17.61
C VAL A 150 -19.37 -16.41 -17.43
N TRP A 151 -20.65 -16.30 -17.80
CA TRP A 151 -21.42 -15.07 -17.62
C TRP A 151 -21.56 -14.68 -16.13
N ALA A 152 -21.72 -15.66 -15.22
CA ALA A 152 -21.84 -15.42 -13.79
C ALA A 152 -20.50 -15.01 -13.16
N GLN A 153 -19.40 -15.57 -13.69
CA GLN A 153 -18.04 -15.15 -13.33
C GLN A 153 -17.80 -13.70 -13.75
N MET A 154 -18.15 -13.31 -14.99
CA MET A 154 -18.05 -11.93 -15.47
C MET A 154 -18.83 -10.94 -14.59
N LEU A 155 -20.08 -11.27 -14.22
CA LEU A 155 -20.87 -10.47 -13.29
C LEU A 155 -20.16 -10.29 -11.94
N SER A 156 -19.69 -11.40 -11.36
CA SER A 156 -19.07 -11.42 -10.03
C SER A 156 -17.76 -10.64 -10.00
N PHE A 157 -16.90 -10.82 -11.00
CA PHE A 157 -15.61 -10.14 -11.10
C PHE A 157 -15.77 -8.64 -11.31
N LEU A 158 -16.65 -8.22 -12.22
CA LEU A 158 -16.85 -6.78 -12.45
C LEU A 158 -17.52 -6.11 -11.25
N HIS A 159 -18.44 -6.82 -10.59
CA HIS A 159 -19.05 -6.36 -9.35
C HIS A 159 -17.99 -6.17 -8.25
N ALA A 160 -17.18 -7.19 -7.98
CA ALA A 160 -16.13 -7.12 -6.97
C ALA A 160 -15.15 -5.95 -7.22
N SER A 161 -14.69 -5.83 -8.48
CA SER A 161 -13.69 -4.84 -8.89
C SER A 161 -14.06 -3.37 -8.61
N VAL A 162 -15.35 -3.04 -8.55
CA VAL A 162 -15.82 -1.68 -8.28
C VAL A 162 -16.53 -1.59 -6.93
N TYR A 163 -17.47 -2.50 -6.67
CA TYR A 163 -18.32 -2.44 -5.49
C TYR A 163 -17.53 -2.64 -4.19
N GLU A 164 -16.57 -3.57 -4.17
CA GLU A 164 -15.72 -3.78 -3.00
C GLU A 164 -14.79 -2.59 -2.75
N GLU A 165 -14.29 -1.93 -3.81
CA GLU A 165 -13.48 -0.73 -3.64
C GLU A 165 -14.32 0.44 -3.10
N LEU A 166 -15.57 0.57 -3.57
CA LEU A 166 -16.49 1.57 -3.03
C LEU A 166 -16.76 1.34 -1.55
N ILE A 167 -17.08 0.13 -1.12
CA ILE A 167 -17.33 -0.15 0.30
C ILE A 167 -16.03 -0.05 1.09
N VAL A 168 -15.01 -0.81 0.72
CA VAL A 168 -13.84 -1.04 1.56
C VAL A 168 -12.88 0.15 1.54
N ARG A 169 -12.71 0.83 0.41
CA ARG A 169 -11.85 2.02 0.34
C ARG A 169 -12.58 3.30 0.64
N THR A 170 -13.81 3.48 0.18
CA THR A 170 -14.50 4.76 0.46
C THR A 170 -14.98 4.79 1.91
N VAL A 171 -15.64 3.74 2.39
CA VAL A 171 -16.27 3.74 3.73
C VAL A 171 -15.27 3.52 4.85
N PHE A 172 -14.30 2.61 4.68
CA PHE A 172 -13.36 2.25 5.77
C PHE A 172 -11.98 2.91 5.69
N LEU A 173 -11.72 3.70 4.65
CA LEU A 173 -10.43 4.40 4.48
C LEU A 173 -10.63 5.88 4.11
N GLY A 174 -11.33 6.16 3.02
CA GLY A 174 -11.59 7.50 2.49
C GLY A 174 -12.31 8.41 3.46
N ILE A 175 -13.52 8.03 3.85
CA ILE A 175 -14.36 8.80 4.77
C ILE A 175 -13.69 8.95 6.14
N PRO A 176 -13.13 7.90 6.78
CA PRO A 176 -12.47 8.06 8.08
C PRO A 176 -11.27 8.99 8.04
N VAL A 177 -10.41 8.91 7.01
CA VAL A 177 -9.29 9.84 6.84
C VAL A 177 -9.80 11.27 6.63
N PHE A 178 -10.85 11.46 5.82
CA PHE A 178 -11.50 12.76 5.62
C PHE A 178 -11.97 13.36 6.96
N LEU A 179 -12.67 12.56 7.77
CA LEU A 179 -13.20 12.98 9.06
C LEU A 179 -12.07 13.36 10.03
N VAL A 180 -10.96 12.62 10.08
CA VAL A 180 -9.82 12.97 10.93
C VAL A 180 -9.24 14.34 10.55
N TYR A 181 -9.12 14.64 9.26
CA TYR A 181 -8.64 15.95 8.81
C TYR A 181 -9.63 17.08 9.13
N LEU A 182 -10.93 16.83 8.94
CA LEU A 182 -11.96 17.79 9.35
C LEU A 182 -11.92 18.08 10.86
N LEU A 183 -11.78 17.04 11.69
CA LEU A 183 -11.69 17.17 13.15
C LEU A 183 -10.42 17.91 13.59
N LYS A 184 -9.35 17.87 12.79
CA LYS A 184 -8.14 18.68 12.99
C LYS A 184 -8.28 20.13 12.53
N GLY A 185 -9.43 20.51 11.96
CA GLY A 185 -9.67 21.85 11.42
C GLY A 185 -9.00 22.09 10.06
N GLU A 186 -8.55 21.03 9.37
CA GLU A 186 -7.93 21.17 8.05
C GLU A 186 -9.00 21.38 6.97
N LYS A 187 -8.81 22.40 6.12
CA LYS A 187 -9.68 22.66 4.97
C LYS A 187 -9.34 21.72 3.83
N ILE A 188 -9.98 20.56 3.81
CA ILE A 188 -9.83 19.56 2.74
C ILE A 188 -11.11 19.44 1.91
N SER A 189 -10.97 19.32 0.60
CA SER A 189 -12.12 19.14 -0.30
C SER A 189 -12.70 17.72 -0.17
N PRO A 190 -14.04 17.55 -0.10
CA PRO A 190 -14.70 16.25 -0.09
C PRO A 190 -14.32 15.34 -1.27
N ILE A 191 -13.90 15.91 -2.40
CA ILE A 191 -13.47 15.13 -3.56
C ILE A 191 -12.26 14.23 -3.27
N ARG A 192 -11.48 14.51 -2.21
CA ARG A 192 -10.38 13.66 -1.75
C ARG A 192 -10.83 12.29 -1.26
N ILE A 193 -12.10 12.12 -0.89
CA ILE A 193 -12.70 10.82 -0.60
C ILE A 193 -12.66 9.89 -1.83
N PHE A 194 -12.59 10.43 -3.05
CA PHE A 194 -12.45 9.63 -4.26
C PHE A 194 -11.09 9.81 -4.94
N GLY A 195 -10.50 11.01 -4.84
CA GLY A 195 -9.19 11.34 -5.45
C GLY A 195 -7.97 10.94 -4.62
N GLY A 196 -8.15 10.42 -3.41
CA GLY A 196 -7.06 10.12 -2.49
C GLY A 196 -6.47 11.38 -1.82
N TYR A 197 -5.43 11.16 -1.01
CA TYR A 197 -4.79 12.17 -0.16
C TYR A 197 -3.34 12.47 -0.56
N GLY A 198 -2.78 11.69 -1.49
CA GLY A 198 -1.46 11.86 -2.12
C GLY A 198 -0.28 11.46 -1.23
N LYS A 199 -0.32 11.74 0.07
CA LYS A 199 0.72 11.38 1.03
C LYS A 199 0.17 10.36 2.03
N ILE A 200 1.03 9.44 2.44
CA ILE A 200 0.74 8.49 3.51
C ILE A 200 1.46 8.98 4.75
N THR A 201 0.70 9.47 5.72
CA THR A 201 1.16 9.75 7.09
C THR A 201 0.76 8.57 7.98
N SER A 202 0.99 8.68 9.29
CA SER A 202 0.54 7.69 10.26
C SER A 202 -0.98 7.48 10.25
N VAL A 203 -1.77 8.51 9.95
CA VAL A 203 -3.24 8.41 9.89
C VAL A 203 -3.66 7.51 8.74
N GLU A 204 -3.21 7.79 7.52
CA GLU A 204 -3.54 6.97 6.35
C GLU A 204 -2.99 5.55 6.50
N ALA A 205 -1.78 5.39 7.05
CA ALA A 205 -1.20 4.07 7.27
C ALA A 205 -2.06 3.19 8.18
N VAL A 206 -2.58 3.76 9.28
CA VAL A 206 -3.48 3.03 10.20
C VAL A 206 -4.77 2.61 9.49
N PHE A 207 -5.42 3.54 8.77
CA PHE A 207 -6.66 3.21 8.07
C PHE A 207 -6.44 2.24 6.89
N ILE A 208 -5.28 2.28 6.22
CA ILE A 208 -4.91 1.28 5.19
C ILE A 208 -4.88 -0.11 5.83
N VAL A 209 -4.27 -0.26 7.01
CA VAL A 209 -4.20 -1.54 7.73
C VAL A 209 -5.60 -2.01 8.16
N ILE A 210 -6.43 -1.12 8.69
CA ILE A 210 -7.81 -1.46 9.07
C ILE A 210 -8.63 -1.89 7.85
N SER A 211 -8.60 -1.11 6.78
CA SER A 211 -9.29 -1.41 5.52
C SER A 211 -8.82 -2.73 4.91
N ALA A 212 -7.51 -3.02 4.94
CA ALA A 212 -6.96 -4.29 4.50
C ALA A 212 -7.40 -5.48 5.38
N GLY A 213 -7.49 -5.28 6.69
CA GLY A 213 -7.99 -6.29 7.63
C GLY A 213 -9.44 -6.65 7.38
N ILE A 214 -10.30 -5.64 7.18
CA ILE A 214 -11.71 -5.81 6.82
C ILE A 214 -11.83 -6.53 5.47
N PHE A 215 -11.04 -6.12 4.46
CA PHE A 215 -10.99 -6.77 3.15
C PHE A 215 -10.65 -8.27 3.27
N ALA A 216 -9.62 -8.62 4.05
CA ALA A 216 -9.21 -10.00 4.27
C ALA A 216 -10.26 -10.81 5.03
N ALA A 217 -10.86 -10.24 6.07
CA ALA A 217 -11.93 -10.88 6.83
C ALA A 217 -13.15 -11.16 5.94
N ALA A 218 -13.50 -10.23 5.04
CA ALA A 218 -14.63 -10.37 4.15
C ALA A 218 -14.54 -11.58 3.21
N HIS A 219 -13.31 -12.05 2.92
CA HIS A 219 -13.07 -13.20 2.06
C HIS A 219 -13.14 -14.55 2.78
N VAL A 220 -13.09 -14.58 4.13
CA VAL A 220 -13.08 -15.82 4.92
C VAL A 220 -14.31 -16.70 4.67
N PRO A 221 -15.55 -16.18 4.61
CA PRO A 221 -16.74 -17.03 4.42
C PRO A 221 -16.72 -17.83 3.12
N ALA A 222 -16.10 -17.29 2.06
CA ALA A 222 -16.03 -17.96 0.76
C ALA A 222 -14.73 -18.75 0.56
N TRP A 223 -13.60 -18.25 1.08
CA TRP A 223 -12.26 -18.78 0.76
C TRP A 223 -11.55 -19.46 1.94
N ASN A 224 -12.17 -19.53 3.12
CA ASN A 224 -11.53 -19.99 4.36
C ASN A 224 -10.31 -19.13 4.79
N LEU A 225 -9.71 -19.50 5.93
CA LEU A 225 -8.66 -18.73 6.60
C LEU A 225 -7.36 -18.61 5.79
N TRP A 226 -7.08 -19.54 4.86
CA TRP A 226 -5.83 -19.52 4.11
C TRP A 226 -5.67 -18.26 3.25
N LYS A 227 -6.80 -17.73 2.77
CA LYS A 227 -6.85 -16.57 1.88
C LYS A 227 -6.64 -15.25 2.64
N VAL A 228 -6.73 -15.26 3.98
CA VAL A 228 -6.57 -14.05 4.81
C VAL A 228 -5.23 -13.37 4.56
N ILE A 229 -4.13 -14.11 4.56
CA ILE A 229 -2.79 -13.54 4.40
C ILE A 229 -2.59 -12.89 3.01
N PRO A 230 -2.83 -13.59 1.88
CA PRO A 230 -2.66 -12.98 0.56
C PRO A 230 -3.68 -11.85 0.31
N THR A 231 -4.93 -11.99 0.74
CA THR A 231 -5.93 -10.92 0.60
C THR A 231 -5.62 -9.71 1.47
N PHE A 232 -5.06 -9.89 2.67
CA PHE A 232 -4.60 -8.77 3.49
C PHE A 232 -3.50 -7.98 2.78
N VAL A 233 -2.51 -8.66 2.20
CA VAL A 233 -1.45 -7.99 1.42
C VAL A 233 -2.03 -7.30 0.18
N GLY A 234 -2.94 -7.95 -0.56
CA GLY A 234 -3.66 -7.32 -1.65
C GLY A 234 -4.44 -6.07 -1.20
N GLY A 235 -5.08 -6.13 -0.02
CA GLY A 235 -5.78 -5.01 0.60
C GLY A 235 -4.86 -3.85 0.97
N LEU A 236 -3.65 -4.13 1.47
CA LEU A 236 -2.62 -3.11 1.73
C LEU A 236 -2.20 -2.42 0.43
N VAL A 237 -2.00 -3.19 -0.64
CA VAL A 237 -1.62 -2.68 -1.95
C VAL A 237 -2.72 -1.78 -2.52
N LEU A 238 -3.98 -2.23 -2.51
CA LEU A 238 -5.14 -1.47 -2.96
C LEU A 238 -5.33 -0.19 -2.14
N GLY A 239 -5.22 -0.28 -0.81
CA GLY A 239 -5.29 0.88 0.08
C GLY A 239 -4.15 1.88 -0.16
N TYR A 240 -2.94 1.42 -0.43
CA TYR A 240 -1.81 2.26 -0.82
C TYR A 240 -2.11 3.02 -2.11
N LEU A 241 -2.54 2.34 -3.18
CA LEU A 241 -2.88 2.98 -4.45
C LEU A 241 -4.03 3.98 -4.30
N TYR A 242 -5.06 3.61 -3.54
CA TYR A 242 -6.20 4.49 -3.24
C TYR A 242 -5.76 5.78 -2.54
N ILE A 243 -4.95 5.72 -1.48
CA ILE A 243 -4.50 6.94 -0.79
C ILE A 243 -3.62 7.80 -1.69
N ARG A 244 -2.77 7.17 -2.51
CA ARG A 244 -1.76 7.88 -3.31
C ARG A 244 -2.34 8.53 -4.56
N TYR A 245 -3.29 7.86 -5.21
CA TYR A 245 -3.78 8.23 -6.53
C TYR A 245 -5.30 8.35 -6.59
N GLY A 246 -6.04 7.71 -5.69
CA GLY A 246 -7.50 7.72 -5.66
C GLY A 246 -8.12 6.40 -6.08
N ILE A 247 -9.44 6.35 -6.03
CA ILE A 247 -10.25 5.14 -6.23
C ILE A 247 -10.08 4.53 -7.62
N TYR A 248 -9.82 5.36 -8.64
CA TYR A 248 -9.59 4.84 -9.99
C TYR A 248 -8.40 3.87 -10.04
N ALA A 249 -7.34 4.13 -9.27
CA ALA A 249 -6.15 3.30 -9.26
C ALA A 249 -6.39 1.97 -8.55
N SER A 250 -7.19 1.96 -7.48
CA SER A 250 -7.53 0.73 -6.77
C SER A 250 -8.55 -0.11 -7.57
N ILE A 251 -9.56 0.51 -8.18
CA ILE A 251 -10.47 -0.16 -9.14
C ILE A 251 -9.67 -0.81 -10.27
N MET A 252 -8.71 -0.11 -10.87
CA MET A 252 -7.92 -0.66 -11.97
C MET A 252 -7.09 -1.89 -11.55
N LEU A 253 -6.52 -1.88 -10.34
CA LEU A 253 -5.77 -3.03 -9.84
C LEU A 253 -6.69 -4.21 -9.50
N HIS A 254 -7.84 -3.95 -8.89
CA HIS A 254 -8.82 -4.98 -8.56
C HIS A 254 -9.39 -5.61 -9.84
N PHE A 255 -9.80 -4.77 -10.80
CA PHE A 255 -10.22 -5.20 -12.14
C PHE A 255 -9.17 -6.04 -12.85
N LEU A 256 -7.91 -5.62 -12.82
CA LEU A 256 -6.81 -6.40 -13.40
C LEU A 256 -6.66 -7.78 -12.72
N THR A 257 -6.85 -7.85 -11.40
CA THR A 257 -6.72 -9.10 -10.63
C THR A 257 -7.84 -10.07 -10.93
N ASP A 258 -9.08 -9.59 -11.03
CA ASP A 258 -10.24 -10.46 -11.22
C ASP A 258 -10.45 -10.80 -12.70
N PHE A 259 -10.46 -9.79 -13.56
CA PHE A 259 -10.91 -9.93 -14.94
C PHE A 259 -9.87 -10.60 -15.85
N ILE A 260 -8.61 -10.73 -15.40
CA ILE A 260 -7.59 -11.52 -16.09
C ILE A 260 -7.96 -13.01 -16.22
N SER A 261 -8.87 -13.50 -15.38
CA SER A 261 -9.37 -14.86 -15.44
C SER A 261 -10.40 -15.11 -16.54
N VAL A 262 -11.09 -14.07 -17.01
CA VAL A 262 -12.18 -14.17 -17.99
C VAL A 262 -11.73 -14.75 -19.34
N PRO A 263 -10.61 -14.30 -19.95
CA PRO A 263 -10.11 -14.93 -21.18
C PRO A 263 -9.86 -16.43 -21.04
N MET A 264 -9.33 -16.86 -19.90
CA MET A 264 -9.04 -18.28 -19.61
C MET A 264 -10.30 -19.10 -19.35
N ALA A 265 -11.36 -18.48 -18.81
CA ALA A 265 -12.65 -19.11 -18.60
C ALA A 265 -13.42 -19.31 -19.91
N MET A 266 -13.29 -18.35 -20.84
CA MET A 266 -13.88 -18.41 -22.18
C MET A 266 -13.15 -19.40 -23.11
N HIS A 267 -11.82 -19.39 -23.07
CA HIS A 267 -10.95 -20.09 -24.01
C HIS A 267 -9.91 -20.91 -23.23
N ARG A 268 -10.13 -22.23 -23.16
CA ARG A 268 -9.25 -23.13 -22.39
C ARG A 268 -7.82 -23.15 -22.93
N GLU A 269 -7.66 -22.94 -24.24
CA GLU A 269 -6.37 -22.82 -24.92
C GLU A 269 -5.50 -21.66 -24.39
N TYR A 270 -6.11 -20.64 -23.79
CA TYR A 270 -5.39 -19.50 -23.21
C TYR A 270 -4.86 -19.77 -21.80
N GLN A 271 -5.26 -20.86 -21.14
CA GLN A 271 -4.81 -21.18 -19.79
C GLN A 271 -3.30 -21.36 -19.70
N PHE A 272 -2.68 -22.04 -20.68
CA PHE A 272 -1.23 -22.22 -20.69
C PHE A 272 -0.50 -20.88 -20.90
N LEU A 273 -0.96 -20.07 -21.85
CA LEU A 273 -0.36 -18.78 -22.18
C LEU A 273 -0.44 -17.81 -21.00
N PHE A 274 -1.62 -17.64 -20.41
CA PHE A 274 -1.79 -16.78 -19.24
C PHE A 274 -1.10 -17.36 -18.01
N GLY A 275 -1.08 -18.67 -17.83
CA GLY A 275 -0.29 -19.32 -16.76
C GLY A 275 1.19 -18.97 -16.85
N LEU A 276 1.79 -19.06 -18.04
CA LEU A 276 3.18 -18.65 -18.28
C LEU A 276 3.38 -17.15 -18.03
N LEU A 277 2.45 -16.31 -18.48
CA LEU A 277 2.48 -14.87 -18.23
C LEU A 277 2.44 -14.55 -16.73
N MET A 278 1.61 -15.24 -15.95
CA MET A 278 1.54 -15.07 -14.50
C MET A 278 2.84 -15.49 -13.81
N ILE A 279 3.52 -16.53 -14.30
CA ILE A 279 4.86 -16.93 -13.81
C ILE A 279 5.89 -15.84 -14.12
N ILE A 280 5.90 -15.29 -15.34
CA ILE A 280 6.80 -14.19 -15.72
C ILE A 280 6.57 -12.98 -14.81
N LEU A 281 5.31 -12.60 -14.57
CA LEU A 281 4.94 -11.52 -13.66
C LEU A 281 5.33 -11.83 -12.20
N ALA A 282 5.22 -13.09 -11.76
CA ALA A 282 5.67 -13.50 -10.43
C ALA A 282 7.18 -13.37 -10.27
N ILE A 283 7.97 -13.74 -11.29
CA ILE A 283 9.43 -13.57 -11.28
C ILE A 283 9.79 -12.08 -11.19
N ALA A 284 9.13 -11.23 -11.98
CA ALA A 284 9.27 -9.77 -11.86
C ALA A 284 8.85 -9.27 -10.46
N GLY A 285 7.75 -9.81 -9.94
CA GLY A 285 7.22 -9.56 -8.61
C GLY A 285 8.19 -9.85 -7.48
N ALA A 286 8.99 -10.92 -7.60
CA ALA A 286 10.03 -11.27 -6.63
C ALA A 286 11.07 -10.14 -6.47
N VAL A 287 11.46 -9.50 -7.58
CA VAL A 287 12.40 -8.36 -7.55
C VAL A 287 11.79 -7.16 -6.83
N PHE A 288 10.52 -6.84 -7.10
CA PHE A 288 9.81 -5.77 -6.40
C PHE A 288 9.63 -6.09 -4.92
N PHE A 289 9.28 -7.34 -4.58
CA PHE A 289 9.15 -7.81 -3.21
C PHE A 289 10.46 -7.65 -2.43
N ILE A 290 11.60 -8.08 -2.98
CA ILE A 290 12.92 -7.90 -2.37
C ILE A 290 13.24 -6.42 -2.21
N SER A 291 13.04 -5.62 -3.27
CA SER A 291 13.33 -4.17 -3.25
C SER A 291 12.53 -3.43 -2.17
N TYR A 292 11.23 -3.71 -2.07
CA TYR A 292 10.36 -3.08 -1.08
C TYR A 292 10.64 -3.60 0.33
N SER A 293 10.91 -4.90 0.50
CA SER A 293 11.30 -5.48 1.79
C SER A 293 12.57 -4.83 2.35
N ILE A 294 13.60 -4.63 1.52
CA ILE A 294 14.84 -3.92 1.92
C ILE A 294 14.53 -2.49 2.36
N ARG A 295 13.65 -1.78 1.64
CA ARG A 295 13.24 -0.41 2.01
C ARG A 295 12.54 -0.37 3.37
N VAL A 296 11.64 -1.31 3.64
CA VAL A 296 10.93 -1.42 4.92
C VAL A 296 11.91 -1.74 6.05
N ILE A 297 12.78 -2.75 5.88
CA ILE A 297 13.78 -3.14 6.88
C ILE A 297 14.72 -1.96 7.20
N ASN A 298 15.19 -1.25 6.19
CA ASN A 298 16.06 -0.07 6.38
C ASN A 298 15.34 1.07 7.10
N TYR A 299 14.06 1.31 6.79
CA TYR A 299 13.26 2.32 7.48
C TYR A 299 13.10 1.98 8.97
N LEU A 300 12.71 0.74 9.28
CA LEU A 300 12.57 0.25 10.66
C LEU A 300 13.90 0.28 11.42
N SER A 301 14.99 -0.15 10.79
CA SER A 301 16.33 -0.17 11.40
C SER A 301 16.87 1.23 11.69
N ARG A 302 16.58 2.21 10.82
CA ARG A 302 16.95 3.61 11.03
C ARG A 302 16.18 4.25 12.18
N ASN A 303 14.89 3.96 12.31
CA ASN A 303 14.09 4.47 13.42
C ASN A 303 14.54 3.92 14.76
N LYS A 304 14.85 2.60 14.84
CA LYS A 304 15.46 2.01 16.04
C LYS A 304 16.73 2.73 16.45
N LYS A 305 17.67 3.00 15.52
CA LYS A 305 18.92 3.74 15.80
C LYS A 305 18.69 5.18 16.26
N LYS A 306 17.57 5.81 15.88
CA LYS A 306 17.23 7.19 16.27
C LYS A 306 16.65 7.24 17.69
N GLU A 307 15.90 6.22 18.09
CA GLU A 307 15.40 6.04 19.46
C GLU A 307 16.53 5.67 20.44
N THR A 308 17.55 4.93 20.00
CA THR A 308 18.71 4.60 20.88
C THR A 308 19.70 5.75 21.09
N LYS A 309 19.49 6.93 20.48
CA LYS A 309 20.49 8.04 20.49
C LYS A 309 20.00 9.36 21.09
N ILE A 310 18.97 9.32 21.94
CA ILE A 310 18.59 10.47 22.79
C ILE A 310 18.66 10.07 24.27
N GLU A 311 19.82 9.57 24.70
CA GLU A 311 20.28 10.00 26.01
C GLU A 311 20.62 11.50 25.85
N LYS A 312 19.77 12.36 26.42
CA LYS A 312 20.17 13.74 26.67
C LYS A 312 21.46 13.65 27.47
N ARG A 313 22.62 13.85 26.84
CA ARG A 313 23.82 14.26 27.56
C ARG A 313 23.40 15.53 28.28
N LYS A 314 23.09 15.42 29.58
CA LYS A 314 23.18 16.55 30.50
C LYS A 314 24.57 17.08 30.26
N TYR A 315 24.65 18.29 29.69
CA TYR A 315 25.91 19.00 29.60
C TYR A 315 26.36 19.23 31.04
N GLN A 316 27.25 18.38 31.53
CA GLN A 316 27.99 18.57 32.75
C GLN A 316 29.36 19.10 32.31
N PRO A 317 29.63 20.41 32.48
CA PRO A 317 30.94 20.95 32.16
C PRO A 317 31.97 20.34 33.12
N THR A 318 32.91 19.58 32.56
CA THR A 318 34.01 18.93 33.30
C THR A 318 35.21 19.85 33.53
N SER A 319 35.18 21.10 33.03
CA SER A 319 36.22 22.11 33.32
C SER A 319 35.72 23.55 33.10
N TRP A 320 36.21 24.49 33.91
CA TRP A 320 35.96 25.94 33.80
C TRP A 320 36.45 26.56 32.48
N THR A 321 37.38 25.90 31.78
CA THR A 321 37.96 26.40 30.52
C THR A 321 36.98 26.40 29.34
N ASN A 322 35.87 25.67 29.42
CA ASN A 322 34.86 25.58 28.36
C ASN A 322 33.43 25.86 28.85
N LEU A 323 33.29 26.67 29.91
CA LEU A 323 31.97 27.03 30.44
C LEU A 323 31.25 27.98 29.47
N VAL A 324 30.03 27.62 29.04
CA VAL A 324 29.14 28.51 28.27
C VAL A 324 27.88 28.73 29.08
N CYS A 325 27.49 30.00 29.27
CA CYS A 325 26.34 30.33 30.10
C CYS A 325 25.07 29.76 29.45
N PRO A 326 24.32 28.90 30.15
CA PRO A 326 23.14 28.25 29.58
C PRO A 326 22.00 29.26 29.32
N ASN A 327 22.05 30.44 29.95
CA ASN A 327 21.03 31.47 29.79
C ASN A 327 21.27 32.39 28.58
N CYS A 328 22.53 32.79 28.31
CA CYS A 328 22.83 33.83 27.31
C CYS A 328 23.98 33.51 26.34
N GLY A 329 24.56 32.32 26.44
CA GLY A 329 25.72 31.90 25.65
C GLY A 329 27.01 32.67 25.94
N GLY A 330 27.09 33.41 27.05
CA GLY A 330 28.29 34.14 27.44
C GLY A 330 29.41 33.22 27.93
N THR A 331 30.66 33.58 27.64
CA THR A 331 31.86 32.80 28.00
C THR A 331 32.70 33.48 29.09
N LEU A 332 32.31 34.68 29.53
CA LEU A 332 32.98 35.45 30.57
C LEU A 332 32.26 35.31 31.91
N PHE A 333 33.01 34.92 32.95
CA PHE A 333 32.49 34.64 34.29
C PHE A 333 33.33 35.30 35.37
N GLN A 334 32.70 35.65 36.49
CA GLN A 334 33.31 36.15 37.71
C GLN A 334 33.04 35.18 38.86
N TYR A 335 34.07 34.83 39.63
CA TYR A 335 33.89 34.02 40.84
C TYR A 335 33.06 34.78 41.89
N VAL A 336 32.06 34.11 42.44
CA VAL A 336 31.26 34.62 43.57
C VAL A 336 31.71 33.94 44.85
N ASP A 337 31.88 32.61 44.82
CA ASP A 337 32.48 31.81 45.89
C ASP A 337 33.24 30.61 45.29
N LYS A 338 33.69 29.67 46.13
CA LYS A 338 34.50 28.49 45.72
C LYS A 338 33.79 27.61 44.68
N ASP A 339 32.47 27.54 44.72
CA ASP A 339 31.68 26.62 43.91
C ASP A 339 30.73 27.34 42.95
N THR A 340 30.77 28.67 42.87
CA THR A 340 29.84 29.43 42.02
C THR A 340 30.51 30.53 41.22
N VAL A 341 30.05 30.65 39.97
CA VAL A 341 30.45 31.70 39.06
C VAL A 341 29.25 32.46 38.54
N ARG A 342 29.41 33.76 38.33
CA ARG A 342 28.40 34.66 37.74
C ARG A 342 28.78 35.00 36.30
N CYS A 343 27.86 34.81 35.37
CA CYS A 343 28.06 35.25 33.98
C CYS A 343 28.05 36.78 33.91
N LEU A 344 29.10 37.38 33.37
CA LEU A 344 29.21 38.84 33.24
C LEU A 344 28.26 39.42 32.18
N LYS A 345 27.75 38.59 31.25
CA LYS A 345 26.85 39.03 30.18
C LYS A 345 25.39 39.15 30.62
N CYS A 346 24.91 38.28 31.50
CA CYS A 346 23.49 38.25 31.91
C CYS A 346 23.26 38.18 33.42
N GLY A 347 24.32 38.11 34.23
CA GLY A 347 24.22 38.02 35.69
C GLY A 347 23.80 36.66 36.24
N SER A 348 23.54 35.65 35.41
CA SER A 348 23.18 34.31 35.87
C SER A 348 24.30 33.66 36.68
N VAL A 349 23.96 33.09 37.84
CA VAL A 349 24.89 32.37 38.73
C VAL A 349 24.81 30.87 38.44
N ILE A 350 25.96 30.22 38.31
CA ILE A 350 26.13 28.82 37.93
C ILE A 350 27.03 28.15 38.97
N LYS A 351 26.63 26.96 39.45
CA LYS A 351 27.45 26.15 40.37
C LYS A 351 28.43 25.28 39.57
N ILE A 352 29.70 25.28 39.95
CA ILE A 352 30.77 24.43 39.39
C ILE A 352 31.19 23.46 40.50
N GLU A 353 31.28 22.17 40.19
CA GLU A 353 31.85 21.18 41.14
C GLU A 353 33.37 21.33 41.16
N SER A 354 33.93 21.62 42.34
CA SER A 354 35.38 21.69 42.56
C SER A 354 35.98 20.28 42.51
N SER A 355 36.84 20.01 41.51
CA SER A 355 37.65 18.80 41.49
C SER A 355 38.87 18.97 42.40
N GLU A 356 38.72 18.78 43.71
CA GLU A 356 39.85 18.66 44.65
C GLU A 356 40.12 17.18 44.96
N THR A 357 41.09 16.63 44.19
CA THR A 357 42.15 15.67 44.58
C THR A 357 41.82 14.33 45.25
N GLU A 358 41.96 13.22 44.49
CA GLU A 358 42.52 11.95 44.99
C GLU A 358 43.98 11.84 44.51
N GLU A 359 44.88 12.61 45.12
CA GLU A 359 46.32 12.33 45.09
C GLU A 359 46.87 12.49 46.51
N GLY A 360 47.36 11.38 47.07
CA GLY A 360 48.29 11.38 48.20
C GLY A 360 47.70 11.13 49.58
N ASN A 361 47.64 9.87 49.98
CA ASN A 361 47.94 9.53 51.38
C ASN A 361 48.94 8.35 51.38
N LYS A 362 50.22 8.69 51.63
CA LYS A 362 51.24 7.74 52.08
C LYS A 362 51.05 7.57 53.58
N GLU A 363 51.04 6.34 54.07
CA GLU A 363 51.70 5.98 55.33
C GLU A 363 51.95 4.47 55.39
N GLU A 364 53.21 4.12 55.68
CA GLU A 364 53.73 2.79 56.01
C GLU A 364 53.06 2.26 57.29
N ILE A 365 52.95 0.93 57.43
CA ILE A 365 53.21 0.15 58.67
C ILE A 365 53.39 -1.33 58.27
N ILE A 366 54.63 -1.80 58.50
CA ILE A 366 55.18 -3.16 58.77
C ILE A 366 54.67 -4.34 57.93
#